data_AF-A0A3R5X4V3-F1
#
_entry.id   AF-A0A3R5X4V3-F1
#
_cell.length_a   1.000
_cell.length_b   1.000
_cell.length_c   1.000
_cell.angle_alpha   90.00
_cell.angle_beta   90.00
_cell.angle_gamma   90.00
#
_symmetry.space_group_name_H-M   'P 1'
#
loop_
_entity.id
_entity.type
_entity.pdbx_description
1 polymer ?
#
loop_
_entity_poly.entity_id
_entity_poly.type
_entity_poly.pdbx_seq_one_letter_code
_entity_poly.pdbx_strand_id
1 'polypeptide(L)'
;MTIMHTSNAERMYYERNPKAKKQRENMEERQYRLVQLYNKVFNAIGNMKSNKDYIPVRNLLNAFSHECGADSMSVFRLYKELEAKIQELLAENDTNLQKKQKEIEDVKNITITEPLEKLQQLELESNQILYSYMSQLHANGMQENTDRRRIGQWAKRPTRAEAMALQRLMMLPQYANYFKENQKKVIFDNAQNPDLVKHKELIQPVIEEKQAELGSLYMNGFQLKNIQKHFSADLKALQKDGDE
;
A
#
# COMPACT_ATOMS: atom_id res chain seq x y z
N MET A 1 37.59 24.49 49.52
CA MET A 1 36.43 24.45 48.60
C MET A 1 35.83 25.84 48.56
N THR A 2 36.11 26.61 47.50
CA THR A 2 35.46 27.90 47.27
C THR A 2 34.08 27.63 46.67
N ILE A 3 33.02 27.84 47.45
CA ILE A 3 31.65 27.80 46.95
C ILE A 3 31.49 29.03 46.06
N MET A 4 31.58 28.84 44.75
CA MET A 4 31.32 29.88 43.75
C MET A 4 29.82 30.21 43.80
N HIS A 5 29.44 31.30 44.46
CA HIS A 5 28.09 31.85 44.36
C HIS A 5 27.89 32.38 42.94
N THR A 6 27.21 31.60 42.09
CA THR A 6 26.85 32.02 40.74
C THR A 6 25.72 33.06 40.82
N SER A 7 25.96 34.24 40.24
CA SER A 7 24.95 35.30 40.16
C SER A 7 23.76 34.86 39.30
N ASN A 8 22.55 35.34 39.60
CA ASN A 8 21.36 35.05 38.78
C ASN A 8 21.54 35.49 37.32
N ALA A 9 22.32 36.57 37.10
CA ALA A 9 22.69 37.03 35.76
C ALA A 9 23.67 36.06 35.05
N GLU A 10 24.60 35.44 35.79
CA GLU A 10 25.49 34.41 35.25
C GLU A 10 24.71 33.15 34.86
N ARG A 11 23.75 32.73 35.70
CA ARG A 11 22.84 31.61 35.39
C ARG A 11 22.05 31.85 34.11
N MET A 12 21.41 33.03 33.98
CA MET A 12 20.64 33.38 32.79
C MET A 12 21.51 33.47 31.53
N TYR A 13 22.76 33.94 31.64
CA TYR A 13 23.70 33.98 30.52
C TYR A 13 24.05 32.57 30.03
N TYR A 14 24.36 31.63 30.93
CA TYR A 14 24.71 30.26 30.55
C TYR A 14 23.51 29.42 30.11
N GLU A 15 22.29 29.70 30.59
CA GLU A 15 21.05 29.10 30.06
C GLU A 15 20.77 29.54 28.63
N ARG A 16 21.04 30.82 28.29
CA ARG A 16 20.87 31.36 26.94
C ARG A 16 22.05 31.09 26.02
N ASN A 17 23.19 30.63 26.53
CA ASN A 17 24.42 30.44 25.76
C ASN A 17 25.04 29.03 26.00
N PRO A 18 24.50 27.98 25.35
CA PRO A 18 24.86 26.58 25.60
C PRO A 18 26.33 26.26 25.37
N LYS A 19 26.99 26.99 24.45
CA LYS A 19 28.43 26.84 24.17
C LYS A 19 29.30 27.31 25.34
N ALA A 20 28.93 28.43 25.95
CA ALA A 20 29.64 28.98 27.10
C ALA A 20 29.43 28.13 28.36
N LYS A 21 28.26 27.48 28.47
CA LYS A 21 27.97 26.49 29.52
C LYS A 21 28.89 25.26 29.40
N LYS A 22 28.98 24.68 28.19
CA LYS A 22 29.86 23.52 27.91
C LYS A 22 31.34 23.76 28.22
N GLN A 23 31.84 24.98 28.05
CA GLN A 23 33.24 25.34 28.31
C GLN A 23 33.58 25.46 29.81
N ARG A 24 32.57 25.57 30.69
CA ARG A 24 32.73 25.64 32.15
C ARG A 24 32.22 24.39 32.87
N GLU A 25 31.69 23.41 32.14
CA GLU A 25 31.16 22.17 32.71
C GLU A 25 32.24 21.43 33.52
N ASN A 26 31.92 21.08 34.76
CA ASN A 26 32.77 20.18 35.54
C ASN A 26 32.63 18.73 35.05
N MET A 27 33.55 17.84 35.44
CA MET A 27 33.57 16.44 34.98
C MET A 27 32.25 15.70 35.28
N GLU A 28 31.67 15.91 36.45
CA GLU A 28 30.39 15.31 36.85
C GLU A 28 29.20 15.84 36.03
N GLU A 29 29.17 17.15 35.74
CA GLU A 29 28.13 17.77 34.93
C GLU A 29 28.18 17.28 33.47
N ARG A 30 29.39 17.13 32.93
CA ARG A 30 29.62 16.52 31.62
C ARG A 30 29.11 15.08 31.61
N GLN A 31 29.46 14.27 32.60
CA GLN A 31 29.04 12.87 32.68
C GLN A 31 27.51 12.74 32.73
N TYR A 32 26.85 13.56 33.55
CA TYR A 32 25.39 13.60 33.66
C TYR A 32 24.73 13.96 32.33
N ARG A 33 25.25 14.98 31.63
CA ARG A 33 24.75 15.40 30.31
C ARG A 33 24.89 14.30 29.26
N LEU A 34 26.02 13.57 29.26
CA LEU A 34 26.25 12.44 28.36
C LEU A 34 25.27 11.30 28.64
N VAL A 35 24.99 10.97 29.90
CA VAL A 35 23.99 9.96 30.28
C VAL A 35 22.60 10.36 29.80
N GLN A 36 22.21 11.63 29.96
CA GLN A 36 20.93 12.12 29.45
C GLN A 36 20.84 12.03 27.93
N LEU A 37 21.92 12.37 27.22
CA LEU A 37 21.95 12.29 25.77
C LEU A 37 21.90 10.83 25.29
N TYR A 38 22.63 9.92 25.95
CA TYR A 38 22.56 8.48 25.70
C TYR A 38 21.12 7.97 25.83
N ASN A 39 20.46 8.26 26.95
CA ASN A 39 19.08 7.84 27.20
C ASN A 39 18.11 8.43 26.17
N LYS A 40 18.35 9.66 25.72
CA LYS A 40 17.56 10.28 24.65
C LYS A 40 17.71 9.55 23.32
N VAL A 41 18.93 9.15 22.95
CA VAL A 41 19.18 8.35 21.73
C VAL A 41 18.53 6.98 21.88
N PHE A 42 18.74 6.29 23.01
CA PHE A 42 18.17 4.97 23.29
C PHE A 42 16.64 4.98 23.19
N ASN A 43 15.99 5.95 23.83
CA ASN A 43 14.53 6.11 23.75
C ASN A 43 14.08 6.46 22.33
N ALA A 44 14.83 7.28 21.60
CA ALA A 44 14.50 7.60 20.20
C ALA A 44 14.56 6.34 19.32
N ILE A 45 15.58 5.49 19.50
CA ILE A 45 15.69 4.19 18.81
C ILE A 45 14.47 3.33 19.15
N GLY A 46 14.17 3.10 20.43
CA GLY A 46 13.07 2.24 20.85
C GLY A 46 11.69 2.67 20.32
N ASN A 47 11.50 3.98 20.13
CA ASN A 47 10.25 4.56 19.62
C ASN A 47 10.15 4.67 18.10
N MET A 48 11.15 4.20 17.33
CA MET A 48 11.08 4.19 15.87
C MET A 48 9.94 3.29 15.40
N LYS A 49 9.08 3.81 14.51
CA LYS A 49 7.95 3.08 13.92
C LYS A 49 8.08 2.86 12.42
N SER A 50 8.87 3.70 11.75
CA SER A 50 9.00 3.67 10.30
C SER A 50 10.39 4.12 9.86
N ASN A 51 10.67 3.99 8.56
CA ASN A 51 11.89 4.54 7.97
C ASN A 51 12.05 6.06 8.20
N LYS A 52 10.96 6.82 8.38
CA LYS A 52 11.00 8.28 8.51
C LYS A 52 11.66 8.72 9.82
N ASP A 53 11.59 7.87 10.83
CA ASP A 53 12.13 8.12 12.16
C ASP A 53 13.65 7.91 12.19
N TYR A 54 14.21 7.23 11.18
CA TYR A 54 15.64 6.90 11.12
C TYR A 54 16.54 8.13 11.06
N ILE A 55 16.23 9.13 10.21
CA ILE A 55 17.09 10.32 10.04
C ILE A 55 17.20 11.10 11.37
N PRO A 56 16.10 11.42 12.08
CA PRO A 56 16.18 12.02 13.40
C PRO A 56 17.04 11.23 14.40
N VAL A 57 16.87 9.90 14.46
CA VAL A 57 17.62 9.03 15.36
C VAL A 57 19.11 9.03 15.00
N ARG A 58 19.45 8.91 13.72
CA ARG A 58 20.83 8.97 13.24
C ARG A 58 21.50 10.31 13.59
N ASN A 59 20.79 11.42 13.45
CA ASN A 59 21.33 12.73 13.81
C ASN A 59 21.60 12.85 15.32
N LEU A 60 20.71 12.32 16.16
CA LEU A 60 20.94 12.27 17.62
C LEU A 60 22.13 11.39 17.98
N LEU A 61 22.27 10.23 17.32
CA LEU A 61 23.39 9.32 17.50
C LEU A 61 24.73 9.96 17.08
N ASN A 62 24.77 10.65 15.94
CA ASN A 62 25.95 11.39 15.48
C ASN A 62 26.33 12.51 16.45
N ALA A 63 25.34 13.25 16.99
CA ALA A 63 25.60 14.28 17.99
C ALA A 63 26.19 13.68 19.28
N PHE A 64 25.69 12.53 19.73
CA PHE A 64 26.23 11.81 20.88
C PHE A 64 27.67 11.31 20.62
N SER A 65 27.90 10.71 19.45
CA SER A 65 29.21 10.23 19.01
C SER A 65 30.26 11.34 19.00
N HIS A 66 29.90 12.53 18.51
CA HIS A 66 30.80 13.68 18.50
C HIS A 66 31.19 14.17 19.91
N GLU A 67 30.35 13.95 20.93
CA GLU A 67 30.61 14.40 22.30
C GLU A 67 31.37 13.38 23.18
N CYS A 68 31.15 12.08 22.94
CA CYS A 68 31.77 10.98 23.68
C CYS A 68 33.05 10.43 23.02
N GLY A 69 33.26 10.70 21.73
CA GLY A 69 34.22 10.00 20.89
C GLY A 69 33.56 8.83 20.17
N ALA A 70 33.87 8.69 18.88
CA ALA A 70 33.28 7.69 17.99
C ALA A 70 33.55 6.25 18.47
N ASP A 71 34.72 6.03 19.07
CA ASP A 71 35.20 4.71 19.51
C ASP A 71 34.70 4.34 20.91
N SER A 72 33.85 5.17 21.52
CA SER A 72 33.33 4.86 22.84
C SER A 72 32.39 3.65 22.80
N MET A 73 32.55 2.75 23.78
CA MET A 73 31.68 1.56 23.93
C MET A 73 30.18 1.91 23.98
N SER A 74 29.84 3.08 24.53
CA SER A 74 28.47 3.59 24.58
C SER A 74 27.90 3.88 23.18
N VAL A 75 28.72 4.42 22.27
CA VAL A 75 28.33 4.63 20.87
C VAL A 75 28.10 3.28 20.20
N PHE A 76 29.04 2.34 20.33
CA PHE A 76 28.88 0.99 19.76
C PHE A 76 27.59 0.30 20.22
N ARG A 77 27.25 0.38 21.51
CA ARG A 77 25.98 -0.17 22.05
C ARG A 77 24.76 0.45 21.39
N LEU A 78 24.70 1.78 21.27
CA LEU A 78 23.58 2.46 20.59
C LEU A 78 23.49 2.09 19.11
N TYR A 79 24.63 1.89 18.45
CA TYR A 79 24.65 1.42 17.07
C TYR A 79 24.05 0.00 16.97
N LYS A 80 24.40 -0.90 17.88
CA LYS A 80 23.82 -2.25 17.94
C LYS A 80 22.32 -2.26 18.22
N GLU A 81 21.85 -1.41 19.13
CA GLU A 81 20.41 -1.24 19.41
C GLU A 81 19.66 -0.72 18.18
N LEU A 82 20.23 0.24 17.46
CA LEU A 82 19.65 0.75 16.22
C LEU A 82 19.60 -0.33 15.13
N GLU A 83 20.65 -1.15 14.99
CA GLU A 83 20.64 -2.31 14.08
C GLU A 83 19.51 -3.28 14.42
N ALA A 84 19.38 -3.66 15.69
CA ALA A 84 18.35 -4.58 16.17
C ALA A 84 16.94 -4.01 15.89
N LYS A 85 16.74 -2.71 16.15
CA LYS A 85 15.45 -2.07 15.88
C LYS A 85 15.11 -2.02 14.40
N ILE A 86 16.08 -1.78 13.52
CA ILE A 86 15.87 -1.82 12.07
C ILE A 86 15.47 -3.24 11.62
N GLN A 87 16.09 -4.27 12.19
CA GLN A 87 15.72 -5.67 11.90
C GLN A 87 14.32 -6.02 12.38
N GLU A 88 13.93 -5.56 13.57
CA GLU A 88 12.56 -5.70 14.10
C GLU A 88 11.54 -5.05 13.15
N LEU A 89 11.75 -3.80 12.76
CA LEU A 89 10.86 -3.08 11.83
C LEU A 89 10.78 -3.76 10.45
N LEU A 90 11.86 -4.39 9.98
CA LEU A 90 11.83 -5.17 8.75
C LEU A 90 10.97 -6.43 8.88
N ALA A 91 11.12 -7.17 9.98
CA ALA A 91 10.31 -8.36 10.24
C ALA A 91 8.82 -8.01 10.40
N GLU A 92 8.50 -6.92 11.11
CA GLU A 92 7.15 -6.38 11.21
C GLU A 92 6.60 -5.97 9.84
N ASN A 93 7.41 -5.34 8.99
CA ASN A 93 6.99 -4.95 7.65
C ASN A 93 6.70 -6.18 6.77
N ASP A 94 7.54 -7.21 6.82
CA ASP A 94 7.36 -8.45 6.05
C ASP A 94 6.12 -9.25 6.51
N THR A 95 5.87 -9.32 7.82
CA THR A 95 4.63 -9.95 8.35
C THR A 95 3.38 -9.18 7.94
N ASN A 96 3.42 -7.84 7.99
CA ASN A 96 2.32 -7.01 7.50
C ASN A 96 2.09 -7.16 6.00
N LEU A 97 3.15 -7.27 5.19
CA LEU A 97 3.05 -7.53 3.75
C LEU A 97 2.32 -8.85 3.48
N GLN A 98 2.73 -9.94 4.13
CA GLN A 98 2.09 -11.25 3.96
C GLN A 98 0.61 -11.22 4.36
N LYS A 99 0.29 -10.56 5.48
CA LYS A 99 -1.10 -10.41 5.94
C LYS A 99 -1.95 -9.66 4.92
N LYS A 100 -1.46 -8.51 4.41
CA LYS A 100 -2.20 -7.69 3.44
C LYS A 100 -2.36 -8.38 2.09
N GLN A 101 -1.34 -9.12 1.64
CA GLN A 101 -1.45 -9.95 0.43
C GLN A 101 -2.56 -10.99 0.57
N LYS A 102 -2.59 -11.70 1.70
CA LYS A 102 -3.64 -12.69 2.00
C LYS A 102 -5.03 -12.05 2.04
N GLU A 103 -5.19 -10.90 2.69
CA GLU A 103 -6.47 -10.18 2.71
C GLU A 103 -6.95 -9.78 1.29
N ILE A 104 -6.03 -9.41 0.39
CA ILE A 104 -6.37 -9.10 -1.01
C ILE A 104 -6.80 -10.37 -1.76
N GLU A 105 -6.12 -11.49 -1.55
CA GLU A 105 -6.49 -12.78 -2.14
C GLU A 105 -7.85 -13.26 -1.63
N ASP A 106 -8.10 -13.17 -0.33
CA ASP A 106 -9.38 -13.54 0.29
C ASP A 106 -10.53 -12.75 -0.31
N VAL A 107 -10.38 -11.43 -0.47
CA VAL A 107 -11.39 -10.56 -1.10
C VAL A 107 -11.60 -10.90 -2.58
N LYS A 108 -10.53 -11.21 -3.33
CA LYS A 108 -10.64 -11.61 -4.74
C LYS A 108 -11.31 -12.96 -4.93
N ASN A 109 -11.16 -13.87 -3.97
CA ASN A 109 -11.68 -15.24 -4.05
C ASN A 109 -13.18 -15.34 -3.71
N ILE A 110 -13.81 -14.27 -3.21
CA ILE A 110 -15.25 -14.23 -2.97
C ILE A 110 -15.97 -14.35 -4.32
N THR A 111 -16.46 -15.54 -4.62
CA THR A 111 -17.15 -15.85 -5.86
C THR A 111 -18.65 -15.76 -5.64
N ILE A 112 -19.33 -14.83 -6.33
CA ILE A 112 -20.79 -14.85 -6.42
C ILE A 112 -21.18 -15.84 -7.51
N THR A 113 -21.73 -16.97 -7.08
CA THR A 113 -22.32 -17.96 -7.98
C THR A 113 -23.83 -17.77 -8.00
N GLU A 114 -24.41 -17.87 -9.21
CA GLU A 114 -25.85 -17.92 -9.36
C GLU A 114 -26.36 -19.36 -9.19
N PRO A 115 -27.57 -19.55 -8.63
CA PRO A 115 -28.16 -20.87 -8.57
C PRO A 115 -28.39 -21.42 -9.98
N LEU A 116 -28.08 -22.71 -10.17
CA LEU A 116 -28.16 -23.39 -11.46
C LEU A 116 -29.55 -23.28 -12.11
N GLU A 117 -30.60 -23.36 -11.30
CA GLU A 117 -32.00 -23.24 -11.75
C GLU A 117 -32.25 -21.89 -12.45
N LYS A 118 -31.68 -20.80 -11.93
CA LYS A 118 -31.86 -19.47 -12.52
C LYS A 118 -31.12 -19.36 -13.85
N LEU A 119 -29.95 -19.97 -13.97
CA LEU A 119 -29.19 -20.03 -15.22
C LEU A 119 -29.93 -20.83 -16.29
N GLN A 120 -30.50 -21.99 -15.92
CA GLN A 120 -31.30 -22.82 -16.83
C GLN A 120 -32.56 -22.08 -17.32
N GLN A 121 -33.26 -21.38 -16.42
CA GLN A 121 -34.42 -20.55 -16.80
C GLN A 121 -34.04 -19.46 -17.80
N LEU A 122 -32.97 -18.71 -17.52
CA LEU A 122 -32.48 -17.65 -18.40
C LEU A 122 -32.04 -18.20 -19.77
N GLU A 123 -31.42 -19.37 -19.79
CA GLU A 123 -31.03 -20.03 -21.03
C GLU A 123 -32.24 -20.43 -21.89
N LEU A 124 -33.28 -21.00 -21.26
CA LEU A 124 -34.51 -21.36 -21.96
C LEU A 124 -35.20 -20.12 -22.54
N GLU A 125 -35.37 -19.08 -21.72
CA GLU A 125 -35.99 -17.82 -22.12
C GLU A 125 -35.20 -17.14 -23.25
N SER A 126 -33.87 -17.08 -23.10
CA SER A 126 -32.96 -16.55 -24.13
C SER A 126 -33.06 -17.30 -25.45
N ASN A 127 -33.16 -18.63 -25.43
CA ASN A 127 -33.33 -19.44 -26.64
C ASN A 127 -34.65 -19.14 -27.35
N GLN A 128 -35.75 -19.04 -26.60
CA GLN A 128 -37.05 -18.68 -27.17
C GLN A 128 -37.00 -17.29 -27.83
N ILE A 129 -36.38 -16.31 -27.16
CA ILE A 129 -36.19 -14.97 -27.71
C ILE A 129 -35.31 -14.99 -28.96
N LEU A 130 -34.20 -15.74 -28.95
CA LEU A 130 -33.30 -15.88 -30.10
C LEU A 130 -34.04 -16.39 -31.34
N TYR A 131 -34.84 -17.45 -31.20
CA TYR A 131 -35.64 -17.98 -32.31
C TYR A 131 -36.64 -16.94 -32.82
N SER A 132 -37.27 -16.18 -31.91
CA SER A 132 -38.18 -15.10 -32.30
C SER A 132 -37.47 -13.99 -33.09
N TYR A 133 -36.25 -13.61 -32.69
CA TYR A 133 -35.45 -12.60 -33.40
C TYR A 133 -35.02 -13.10 -34.77
N MET A 134 -34.53 -14.34 -34.87
CA MET A 134 -34.16 -14.93 -36.16
C MET A 134 -35.34 -14.99 -37.12
N SER A 135 -36.52 -15.41 -36.64
CA SER A 135 -37.74 -15.45 -37.45
C SER A 135 -38.12 -14.07 -37.97
N GLN A 136 -38.06 -13.03 -37.11
CA GLN A 136 -38.37 -11.66 -37.51
C GLN A 136 -37.40 -11.13 -38.56
N LEU A 137 -36.10 -11.40 -38.43
CA LEU A 137 -35.08 -10.98 -39.40
C LEU A 137 -35.20 -11.73 -40.74
N HIS A 138 -35.69 -12.96 -40.74
CA HIS A 138 -35.86 -13.76 -41.94
C HIS A 138 -37.22 -13.60 -42.64
N ALA A 139 -38.21 -12.96 -42.00
CA ALA A 139 -39.60 -12.92 -42.47
C ALA A 139 -39.80 -12.41 -43.91
N ASN A 140 -38.97 -11.46 -44.37
CA ASN A 140 -39.05 -10.86 -45.71
C ASN A 140 -37.73 -10.96 -46.50
N GLY A 141 -36.91 -11.96 -46.17
CA GLY A 141 -35.49 -12.00 -46.55
C GLY A 141 -34.65 -10.99 -45.74
N MET A 142 -33.35 -11.22 -45.65
CA MET A 142 -32.47 -10.30 -44.90
C MET A 142 -32.39 -8.95 -45.62
N GLN A 143 -32.72 -7.88 -44.90
CA GLN A 143 -32.76 -6.51 -45.40
C GLN A 143 -31.89 -5.63 -44.49
N GLU A 144 -30.72 -5.24 -44.99
CA GLU A 144 -29.66 -4.61 -44.19
C GLU A 144 -30.13 -3.42 -43.33
N ASN A 145 -30.89 -2.48 -43.91
CA ASN A 145 -31.30 -1.27 -43.20
C ASN A 145 -32.43 -1.49 -42.19
N THR A 146 -33.41 -2.33 -42.52
CA THR A 146 -34.52 -2.63 -41.61
C THR A 146 -34.06 -3.52 -40.46
N ASP A 147 -33.17 -4.47 -40.74
CA ASP A 147 -32.63 -5.41 -39.76
C ASP A 147 -31.70 -4.71 -38.77
N ARG A 148 -30.84 -3.80 -39.25
CA ARG A 148 -30.06 -2.90 -38.39
C ARG A 148 -30.93 -2.05 -37.48
N ARG A 149 -32.06 -1.54 -38.00
CA ARG A 149 -32.98 -0.73 -37.19
C ARG A 149 -33.67 -1.57 -36.11
N ARG A 150 -34.09 -2.80 -36.43
CA ARG A 150 -34.70 -3.72 -35.45
C ARG A 150 -33.73 -4.12 -34.36
N ILE A 151 -32.52 -4.58 -34.74
CA ILE A 151 -31.45 -4.90 -33.80
C ILE A 151 -31.12 -3.69 -32.92
N GLY A 152 -31.09 -2.49 -33.50
CA GLY A 152 -30.87 -1.27 -32.74
C GLY A 152 -31.97 -0.94 -31.72
N GLN A 153 -33.23 -1.33 -31.97
CA GLN A 153 -34.30 -1.19 -30.98
C GLN A 153 -34.16 -2.23 -29.86
N TRP A 154 -33.92 -3.50 -30.20
CA TRP A 154 -33.73 -4.57 -29.22
C TRP A 154 -32.51 -4.32 -28.31
N ALA A 155 -31.42 -3.81 -28.86
CA ALA A 155 -30.19 -3.53 -28.12
C ALA A 155 -30.26 -2.24 -27.27
N LYS A 156 -31.37 -1.50 -27.26
CA LYS A 156 -31.45 -0.20 -26.56
C LYS A 156 -31.44 -0.34 -25.04
N ARG A 157 -32.24 -1.26 -24.51
CA ARG A 157 -32.35 -1.61 -23.07
C ARG A 157 -32.80 -3.07 -22.92
N PRO A 158 -32.00 -4.05 -23.39
CA PRO A 158 -32.42 -5.43 -23.35
C PRO A 158 -32.51 -5.93 -21.91
N THR A 159 -33.49 -6.77 -21.62
CA THR A 159 -33.47 -7.61 -20.42
C THR A 159 -32.27 -8.56 -20.48
N ARG A 160 -31.94 -9.23 -19.37
CA ARG A 160 -30.80 -10.15 -19.34
C ARG A 160 -30.97 -11.32 -20.32
N ALA A 161 -32.16 -11.91 -20.41
CA ALA A 161 -32.45 -12.98 -21.36
C ALA A 161 -32.38 -12.48 -22.82
N GLU A 162 -32.89 -11.28 -23.10
CA GLU A 162 -32.77 -10.64 -24.41
C GLU A 162 -31.31 -10.33 -24.77
N ALA A 163 -30.51 -9.88 -23.82
CA ALA A 163 -29.09 -9.60 -24.01
C ALA A 163 -28.31 -10.88 -24.32
N MET A 164 -28.57 -11.98 -23.60
CA MET A 164 -28.01 -13.29 -23.91
C MET A 164 -28.42 -13.77 -25.31
N ALA A 165 -29.68 -13.55 -25.70
CA ALA A 165 -30.16 -13.90 -27.03
C ALA A 165 -29.45 -13.06 -28.11
N LEU A 166 -29.28 -11.75 -27.89
CA LEU A 166 -28.55 -10.86 -28.80
C LEU A 166 -27.06 -11.18 -28.88
N GLN A 167 -26.42 -11.64 -27.80
CA GLN A 167 -25.05 -12.15 -27.85
C GLN A 167 -24.95 -13.36 -28.77
N ARG A 168 -25.84 -14.35 -28.60
CA ARG A 168 -25.89 -15.54 -29.46
C ARG A 168 -26.17 -15.15 -30.92
N LEU A 169 -27.07 -14.20 -31.15
CA LEU A 169 -27.38 -13.67 -32.48
C LEU A 169 -26.16 -13.00 -33.14
N MET A 170 -25.40 -12.21 -32.39
CA MET A 170 -24.18 -11.54 -32.86
C MET A 170 -23.07 -12.54 -33.23
N MET A 171 -23.00 -13.69 -32.57
CA MET A 171 -22.02 -14.75 -32.86
C MET A 171 -22.29 -15.46 -34.20
N LEU A 172 -23.51 -15.35 -34.73
CA LEU A 172 -23.84 -15.92 -36.04
C LEU A 172 -23.28 -15.01 -37.14
N PRO A 173 -22.44 -15.53 -38.06
CA PRO A 173 -21.75 -14.72 -39.07
C PRO A 173 -22.68 -13.85 -39.92
N GLN A 174 -23.87 -14.37 -40.23
CA GLN A 174 -24.87 -13.71 -41.04
C GLN A 174 -25.48 -12.45 -40.40
N TYR A 175 -25.36 -12.28 -39.07
CA TYR A 175 -25.90 -11.12 -38.34
C TYR A 175 -24.83 -10.21 -37.75
N ALA A 176 -23.58 -10.66 -37.67
CA ALA A 176 -22.48 -9.95 -37.01
C ALA A 176 -22.30 -8.49 -37.50
N ASN A 177 -22.51 -8.25 -38.79
CA ASN A 177 -22.35 -6.94 -39.44
C ASN A 177 -23.52 -5.95 -39.20
N TYR A 178 -24.58 -6.38 -38.51
CA TYR A 178 -25.71 -5.53 -38.17
C TYR A 178 -25.59 -4.86 -36.80
N PHE A 179 -24.64 -5.29 -35.97
CA PHE A 179 -24.42 -4.75 -34.62
C PHE A 179 -23.37 -3.64 -34.61
N LYS A 180 -23.74 -2.49 -34.06
CA LYS A 180 -22.80 -1.39 -33.78
C LYS A 180 -22.05 -1.63 -32.48
N GLU A 181 -20.85 -1.07 -32.36
CA GLU A 181 -19.98 -1.30 -31.21
C GLU A 181 -20.57 -0.82 -29.87
N ASN A 182 -21.31 0.30 -29.89
CA ASN A 182 -22.04 0.77 -28.71
C ASN A 182 -23.15 -0.20 -28.26
N GLN A 183 -23.86 -0.82 -29.21
CA GLN A 183 -24.88 -1.84 -28.90
C GLN A 183 -24.23 -3.09 -28.31
N LYS A 184 -23.07 -3.50 -28.84
CA LYS A 184 -22.31 -4.64 -28.31
C LYS A 184 -21.99 -4.44 -26.84
N LYS A 185 -21.50 -3.25 -26.44
CA LYS A 185 -21.21 -2.92 -25.04
C LYS A 185 -22.45 -3.09 -24.14
N VAL A 186 -23.57 -2.45 -24.51
CA VAL A 186 -24.83 -2.55 -23.75
C VAL A 186 -25.31 -4.00 -23.62
N ILE A 187 -25.20 -4.79 -24.69
CA ILE A 187 -25.57 -6.21 -24.71
C ILE A 187 -24.65 -7.01 -23.76
N PHE A 188 -23.34 -6.76 -23.78
CA PHE A 188 -22.40 -7.43 -22.89
C PHE A 188 -22.64 -7.09 -21.42
N ASP A 189 -22.91 -5.84 -21.10
CA ASP A 189 -23.15 -5.40 -19.73
C ASP A 189 -24.46 -5.99 -19.18
N ASN A 190 -25.54 -5.94 -19.95
CA ASN A 190 -26.85 -6.43 -19.52
C ASN A 190 -26.96 -7.97 -19.46
N ALA A 191 -26.09 -8.71 -20.15
CA ALA A 191 -26.07 -10.17 -20.08
C ALA A 191 -25.41 -10.69 -18.78
N GLN A 192 -24.62 -9.87 -18.10
CA GLN A 192 -23.94 -10.25 -16.87
C GLN A 192 -24.92 -10.46 -15.70
N ASN A 193 -24.48 -11.26 -14.72
CA ASN A 193 -25.19 -11.40 -13.46
C ASN A 193 -25.19 -10.05 -12.71
N PRO A 194 -26.36 -9.44 -12.43
CA PRO A 194 -26.45 -8.13 -11.79
C PRO A 194 -25.86 -8.12 -10.38
N ASP A 195 -25.97 -9.21 -9.63
CA ASP A 195 -25.42 -9.32 -8.28
C ASP A 195 -23.89 -9.45 -8.31
N LEU A 196 -23.35 -10.17 -9.30
CA LEU A 196 -21.92 -10.22 -9.55
C LEU A 196 -21.36 -8.84 -9.92
N VAL A 197 -22.06 -8.09 -10.77
CA VAL A 197 -21.65 -6.73 -11.18
C VAL A 197 -21.63 -5.80 -9.97
N LYS A 198 -22.73 -5.74 -9.20
CA LYS A 198 -22.79 -4.93 -7.97
C LYS A 198 -21.68 -5.29 -6.98
N HIS A 199 -21.41 -6.57 -6.78
CA HIS A 199 -20.35 -7.01 -5.89
C HIS A 199 -18.97 -6.60 -6.38
N LYS A 200 -18.69 -6.72 -7.68
CA LYS A 200 -17.44 -6.22 -8.27
C LYS A 200 -17.30 -4.71 -8.04
N GLU A 201 -18.35 -3.94 -8.30
CA GLU A 201 -18.36 -2.49 -8.08
C GLU A 201 -18.13 -2.11 -6.61
N LEU A 202 -18.74 -2.83 -5.67
CA LEU A 202 -18.56 -2.59 -4.23
C LEU A 202 -17.17 -2.97 -3.73
N ILE A 203 -16.59 -4.06 -4.26
CA ILE A 203 -15.30 -4.57 -3.84
C ILE A 203 -14.13 -3.82 -4.49
N GLN A 204 -14.31 -3.29 -5.70
CA GLN A 204 -13.28 -2.55 -6.42
C GLN A 204 -12.59 -1.47 -5.57
N PRO A 205 -13.29 -0.54 -4.89
CA PRO A 205 -12.64 0.47 -4.05
C PRO A 205 -11.89 -0.15 -2.86
N VAL A 206 -12.42 -1.24 -2.29
CA VAL A 206 -11.77 -1.96 -1.18
C VAL A 206 -10.46 -2.61 -1.63
N ILE A 207 -10.44 -3.19 -2.84
CA ILE A 207 -9.22 -3.74 -3.43
C ILE A 207 -8.20 -2.62 -3.69
N GLU A 208 -8.63 -1.49 -4.23
CA GLU A 208 -7.76 -0.34 -4.51
C GLU A 208 -7.13 0.23 -3.23
N GLU A 209 -7.92 0.40 -2.17
CA GLU A 209 -7.43 0.84 -0.86
C GLU A 209 -6.39 -0.13 -0.29
N LYS A 210 -6.69 -1.44 -0.29
CA LYS A 210 -5.75 -2.47 0.18
C LYS A 210 -4.46 -2.52 -0.67
N GLN A 211 -4.56 -2.31 -1.98
CA GLN A 211 -3.39 -2.25 -2.85
C GLN A 211 -2.53 -1.01 -2.58
N ALA A 212 -3.14 0.14 -2.28
CA ALA A 212 -2.42 1.35 -1.90
C ALA A 212 -1.66 1.16 -0.57
N GLU A 213 -2.30 0.56 0.43
CA GLU A 213 -1.65 0.19 1.70
C GLU A 213 -0.48 -0.77 1.47
N LEU A 214 -0.68 -1.80 0.65
CA LEU A 214 0.36 -2.76 0.29
C LEU A 214 1.55 -2.07 -0.39
N GLY A 215 1.29 -1.13 -1.31
CA GLY A 215 2.31 -0.32 -1.96
C GLY A 215 3.12 0.51 -0.97
N SER A 216 2.46 1.10 0.04
CA SER A 216 3.12 1.84 1.12
C SER A 216 4.08 0.95 1.94
N LEU A 217 3.64 -0.26 2.29
CA LEU A 217 4.47 -1.24 3.00
C LEU A 217 5.67 -1.71 2.18
N TYR A 218 5.51 -1.90 0.86
CA TYR A 218 6.64 -2.22 -0.01
C TYR A 218 7.69 -1.11 0.00
N MET A 219 7.26 0.15 -0.13
CA MET A 219 8.17 1.29 -0.12
C MET A 219 8.86 1.45 1.23
N ASN A 220 8.14 1.25 2.34
CA ASN A 220 8.72 1.28 3.68
C ASN A 220 9.79 0.20 3.86
N GLY A 221 9.47 -1.06 3.51
CA GLY A 221 10.41 -2.17 3.58
C GLY A 221 11.64 -1.98 2.70
N PHE A 222 11.47 -1.45 1.48
CA PHE A 222 12.58 -1.12 0.59
C PHE A 222 13.52 -0.07 1.21
N GLN A 223 12.95 0.99 1.77
CA GLN A 223 13.72 2.04 2.44
C GLN A 223 14.45 1.51 3.68
N LEU A 224 13.80 0.68 4.50
CA LEU A 224 14.43 0.03 5.66
C LEU A 224 15.58 -0.89 5.26
N LYS A 225 15.45 -1.66 4.16
CA LYS A 225 16.55 -2.50 3.63
C LYS A 225 17.74 -1.67 3.18
N ASN A 226 17.49 -0.54 2.51
CA ASN A 226 18.56 0.39 2.13
C ASN A 226 19.25 0.98 3.36
N ILE A 227 18.47 1.41 4.36
CA ILE A 227 18.98 1.91 5.65
C ILE A 227 19.86 0.85 6.32
N GLN A 228 19.39 -0.39 6.43
CA GLN A 228 20.13 -1.50 7.02
C GLN A 228 21.47 -1.73 6.30
N LYS A 229 21.46 -1.71 4.96
CA LYS A 229 22.67 -1.90 4.16
C LYS A 229 23.71 -0.81 4.43
N HIS A 230 23.31 0.46 4.40
CA HIS A 230 24.20 1.58 4.68
C HIS A 230 24.72 1.54 6.12
N PHE A 231 23.83 1.29 7.08
CA PHE A 231 24.17 1.27 8.50
C PHE A 231 25.10 0.10 8.87
N SER A 232 24.89 -1.09 8.30
CA SER A 232 25.77 -2.24 8.52
C SER A 232 27.20 -1.99 8.02
N ALA A 233 27.38 -1.14 6.99
CA ALA A 233 28.70 -0.74 6.54
C ALA A 233 29.37 0.21 7.55
N ASP A 234 28.63 1.20 8.06
CA ASP A 234 29.09 2.13 9.10
C ASP A 234 29.51 1.37 10.38
N LEU A 235 28.72 0.38 10.80
CA LEU A 235 29.00 -0.42 12.00
C LEU A 235 30.25 -1.30 11.84
N LYS A 236 30.48 -1.85 10.64
CA LYS A 236 31.70 -2.63 10.34
C LYS A 236 32.96 -1.76 10.30
N ALA A 237 32.85 -0.49 9.93
CA ALA A 237 33.98 0.44 9.99
C ALA A 237 34.37 0.71 11.45
N LEU A 238 33.40 0.97 12.33
CA LEU A 238 33.61 1.15 13.77
C LEU A 238 34.24 -0.08 14.46
N GLN A 239 34.01 -1.29 13.95
CA GLN A 239 34.65 -2.50 14.49
C GLN A 239 36.13 -2.62 14.12
N LYS A 240 36.55 -2.11 12.96
CA LYS A 240 37.96 -2.20 12.53
C LYS A 240 38.87 -1.24 13.28
N ASP A 241 38.36 -0.06 13.63
CA ASP A 241 39.15 0.97 14.31
C ASP A 241 39.35 0.69 15.81
N GLY A 242 38.61 -0.27 16.39
CA GLY A 242 38.74 -0.68 17.80
C GLY A 242 39.63 -1.91 18.05
N ASP A 243 40.12 -2.57 16.99
CA ASP A 243 40.96 -3.78 17.06
C ASP A 243 42.47 -3.50 16.80
N GLU A 244 42.86 -2.22 16.61
CA GLU A 244 44.26 -1.74 16.57
C GLU A 244 44.71 -1.14 17.91
#